data_AF-A0A1F9FTC9-F1
#
_entry.id   AF-A0A1F9FTC9-F1
#
_cell.length_a   1.000
_cell.length_b   1.000
_cell.length_c   1.000
_cell.angle_alpha   90.00
_cell.angle_beta   90.00
_cell.angle_gamma   90.00
#
_symmetry.space_group_name_H-M   'P 1'
#
loop_
_entity.id
_entity.type
_entity.pdbx_description
1 polymer ?
#
loop_
_entity_poly.entity_id
_entity_poly.type
_entity_poly.pdbx_seq_one_letter_code
_entity_poly.pdbx_strand_id
1 'polypeptide(L)' 'MKKTLLTLPPSLLSRVQKLSHARTKSEAVVIALEEYVKDRKLNRLMDRMGKGFGTSLHELKVGRKRG' A
#
# COMPACT_ATOMS: atom_id res chain seq x y z
N MET A 1 -25.66 -5.64 -1.09
CA MET A 1 -24.30 -5.74 -1.66
C MET A 1 -24.35 -6.45 -3.01
N LYS A 2 -23.73 -5.90 -4.05
CA LYS A 2 -23.55 -6.60 -5.33
C LYS A 2 -22.43 -7.64 -5.17
N LYS A 3 -22.64 -8.84 -5.71
CA LYS A 3 -21.64 -9.91 -5.71
C LYS A 3 -20.97 -9.96 -7.08
N THR A 4 -19.67 -10.11 -7.09
CA THR A 4 -18.86 -10.28 -8.30
C THR A 4 -18.09 -11.59 -8.17
N LEU A 5 -18.07 -12.38 -9.23
CA LEU A 5 -17.25 -13.59 -9.30
C LEU A 5 -15.89 -13.23 -9.89
N LEU A 6 -14.81 -13.63 -9.21
CA LEU A 6 -13.43 -13.40 -9.64
C LEU A 6 -12.68 -14.72 -9.65
N THR A 7 -11.99 -15.02 -10.76
CA THR A 7 -11.09 -16.16 -10.85
C THR A 7 -9.70 -15.71 -10.40
N LEU A 8 -9.21 -16.29 -9.30
CA LEU A 8 -7.91 -15.97 -8.72
C LEU A 8 -7.10 -17.25 -8.47
N PRO A 9 -5.75 -17.20 -8.57
CA PRO A 9 -4.92 -18.32 -8.19
C PRO A 9 -5.17 -18.71 -6.72
N PRO A 10 -5.47 -19.99 -6.41
CA PRO A 10 -5.75 -20.42 -5.04
C PRO A 10 -4.58 -20.17 -4.07
N SER A 11 -3.35 -20.33 -4.57
CA SER A 11 -2.12 -20.08 -3.81
C SER A 11 -1.98 -18.62 -3.40
N LEU A 12 -2.32 -17.69 -4.29
CA LEU A 12 -2.31 -16.25 -4.00
C LEU A 12 -3.35 -15.92 -2.91
N LEU A 13 -4.57 -16.43 -3.07
CA LEU A 13 -5.65 -16.17 -2.12
C LEU A 13 -5.34 -16.73 -0.72
N SER A 14 -4.75 -17.92 -0.66
CA SER A 14 -4.29 -18.51 0.60
C SER A 14 -3.18 -17.66 1.25
N ARG A 15 -2.24 -17.15 0.47
CA ARG A 15 -1.17 -16.29 0.97
C ARG A 15 -1.70 -14.97 1.53
N VAL A 16 -2.62 -14.32 0.81
CA VAL A 16 -3.27 -13.09 1.27
C VAL A 16 -4.03 -13.35 2.57
N GLN A 17 -4.82 -14.42 2.64
CA GLN A 17 -5.59 -14.76 3.83
C GLN A 17 -4.71 -15.00 5.07
N LYS A 18 -3.55 -15.66 4.90
CA LYS A 18 -2.57 -15.87 5.98
C LYS A 18 -1.95 -14.54 6.46
N LEU A 19 -1.59 -13.66 5.54
CA LEU A 19 -0.98 -12.36 5.87
C LEU A 19 -1.99 -11.44 6.57
N SER A 20 -3.21 -11.37 6.05
CA SER A 20 -4.25 -10.47 6.56
C SER A 20 -5.01 -11.03 7.76
N HIS A 21 -4.77 -12.29 8.15
CA HIS A 21 -5.52 -13.02 9.19
C HIS A 21 -7.05 -13.02 8.95
N ALA A 22 -7.46 -12.97 7.68
CA ALA A 22 -8.86 -12.89 7.32
C ALA A 22 -9.58 -14.24 7.57
N ARG A 23 -10.80 -14.16 8.11
CA ARG A 23 -11.64 -15.32 8.38
C ARG A 23 -12.20 -15.92 7.10
N THR A 24 -12.43 -15.08 6.09
CA THR A 24 -12.98 -15.52 4.80
C THR A 24 -12.14 -15.04 3.61
N LYS A 25 -12.27 -15.77 2.49
CA LYS A 25 -11.66 -15.39 1.20
C LYS A 25 -12.10 -14.01 0.72
N SER A 26 -13.39 -13.69 0.89
CA SER A 26 -13.94 -12.39 0.50
C SER A 26 -13.34 -11.25 1.33
N GLU A 27 -13.22 -11.45 2.64
CA GLU A 27 -12.58 -10.49 3.55
C GLU A 27 -11.11 -10.27 3.18
N ALA A 28 -10.37 -11.36 2.88
CA ALA A 28 -8.98 -11.26 2.42
C ALA A 28 -8.84 -10.39 1.16
N VAL A 29 -9.78 -10.54 0.20
CA VAL A 29 -9.80 -9.74 -1.02
C VAL A 29 -10.14 -8.27 -0.73
N VAL A 30 -11.09 -8.00 0.16
CA VAL A 30 -11.44 -6.62 0.55
C VAL A 30 -10.22 -5.93 1.17
N ILE A 31 -9.57 -6.57 2.15
CA ILE A 31 -8.38 -6.01 2.82
C ILE A 31 -7.27 -5.72 1.81
N ALA A 32 -6.96 -6.68 0.94
CA ALA A 32 -5.91 -6.51 -0.06
C ALA A 32 -6.19 -5.36 -1.04
N LEU A 33 -7.46 -5.20 -1.47
CA LEU A 33 -7.85 -4.11 -2.35
C LEU A 33 -7.80 -2.73 -1.65
N GLU A 34 -8.20 -2.67 -0.39
CA GLU A 34 -8.10 -1.43 0.40
C GLU A 34 -6.65 -1.01 0.59
N GLU A 35 -5.76 -1.94 0.93
CA GLU A 35 -4.32 -1.69 1.05
C GLU A 35 -3.72 -1.22 -0.28
N TYR A 36 -4.05 -1.89 -1.38
CA TYR A 36 -3.59 -1.48 -2.71
C TYR A 36 -4.03 -0.05 -3.07
N VAL A 37 -5.28 0.31 -2.79
CA VAL A 37 -5.77 1.67 -3.04
C VAL A 37 -5.09 2.70 -2.14
N LYS A 38 -4.87 2.38 -0.85
CA LYS A 38 -4.15 3.25 0.09
C LYS A 38 -2.71 3.50 -0.38
N ASP A 39 -2.00 2.45 -0.74
CA ASP A 39 -0.62 2.51 -1.26
C ASP A 39 -0.55 3.36 -2.54
N ARG A 40 -1.45 3.14 -3.49
CA ARG A 40 -1.52 3.95 -4.74
C ARG A 40 -1.83 5.41 -4.47
N LYS A 41 -2.66 5.73 -3.48
CA LYS A 41 -2.93 7.12 -3.08
C LYS A 41 -1.70 7.76 -2.45
N LEU A 42 -1.02 7.06 -1.55
CA LEU A 42 0.22 7.53 -0.93
C LEU A 42 1.31 7.77 -1.98
N ASN A 43 1.55 6.81 -2.87
CA ASN A 43 2.53 6.95 -3.94
C ASN A 43 2.20 8.13 -4.86
N ARG A 44 0.93 8.34 -5.22
CA ARG A 44 0.51 9.53 -6.00
C ARG A 44 0.71 10.83 -5.24
N LEU A 45 0.50 10.86 -3.92
CA LEU A 45 0.76 12.02 -3.09
C LEU A 45 2.27 12.28 -2.98
N MET A 46 3.08 11.24 -2.84
CA MET A 46 4.53 11.31 -2.82
C MET A 46 5.09 11.76 -4.17
N ASP A 47 4.55 11.31 -5.30
CA ASP A 47 4.97 11.78 -6.63
C ASP A 47 4.65 13.28 -6.82
N ARG A 48 3.48 13.71 -6.33
CA ARG A 48 3.09 15.13 -6.34
C ARG A 48 3.95 15.95 -5.38
N MET A 49 4.29 15.40 -4.21
CA MET A 49 5.22 16.00 -3.26
C MET A 49 6.67 15.92 -3.73
N GLY A 50 7.06 14.99 -4.58
CA GLY A 50 8.40 14.84 -5.16
C GLY A 50 8.76 15.97 -6.12
N LYS A 51 7.76 16.72 -6.61
CA LYS A 51 7.97 18.04 -7.24
C LYS A 51 8.25 19.18 -6.25
N GLY A 52 8.22 18.96 -4.93
CA GLY A 52 8.40 20.01 -3.92
C GLY A 52 9.12 19.64 -2.61
N PHE A 53 9.40 18.36 -2.33
CA PHE A 53 9.98 17.88 -1.07
C PHE A 53 11.18 16.94 -1.23
N GLY A 54 11.53 16.55 -2.46
CA GLY A 54 12.68 15.70 -2.75
C GLY A 54 14.05 16.35 -2.46
N THR A 55 14.09 17.69 -2.37
CA THR A 55 15.30 18.44 -2.01
C THR A 55 15.46 18.61 -0.50
N SER A 56 14.37 18.76 0.26
CA SER A 56 14.44 19.16 1.67
C SER A 56 14.80 18.02 2.64
N LEU A 57 14.42 16.77 2.35
CA LEU A 57 14.72 15.64 3.24
C LEU A 57 16.18 15.14 3.16
N HIS A 58 16.84 15.33 2.02
CA HIS A 58 18.27 15.03 1.88
C HIS A 58 19.14 16.08 2.57
N GLU A 59 18.74 17.36 2.55
CA GLU A 59 19.46 18.44 3.24
C GLU A 59 19.35 18.39 4.78
N LEU A 60 18.19 17.98 5.31
CA LEU A 60 17.98 17.87 6.76
C LEU A 60 18.85 16.80 7.44
N LYS A 61 19.30 15.78 6.68
CA LYS A 61 20.19 14.73 7.21
C LYS A 61 21.67 15.14 7.19
N VAL A 62 22.04 16.11 6.35
CA VAL A 62 23.42 16.61 6.23
C VAL A 62 23.69 17.78 7.21
N GLY A 63 22.66 18.53 7.61
CA GLY A 63 22.78 19.66 8.55
C GLY A 63 23.03 19.32 10.02
N ARG A 64 22.87 18.05 10.45
CA ARG A 64 23.10 17.64 11.86
C ARG A 64 24.54 17.23 12.21
N LYS A 65 25.49 17.31 11.27
CA LYS A 65 26.89 16.91 11.50
C LYS A 65 27.90 18.05 11.51
N ARG A 66 27.45 19.31 11.47
CA ARG A 66 28.31 20.49 11.65
C ARG A 66 27.58 21.49 12.55
N GLY A 67 27.83 21.38 13.84
CA GLY A 67 27.31 22.22 14.90
C GLY A 67 27.84 21.71 16.22
#